data_AF-A0A2I8DIY2-F1
#
_entry.id   AF-A0A2I8DIY2-F1
#
_cell.length_a   1.000
_cell.length_b   1.000
_cell.length_c   1.000
_cell.angle_alpha   90.00
_cell.angle_beta   90.00
_cell.angle_gamma   90.00
#
_symmetry.space_group_name_H-M   'P 1'
#
loop_
_entity.id
_entity.type
_entity.pdbx_description
1 polymer ?
#
loop_
_entity_poly.entity_id
_entity_poly.type
_entity_poly.pdbx_seq_one_letter_code
_entity_poly.pdbx_strand_id
1 'polypeptide(L)'
;MTISQQAFLRDAMRRLNLTRDVFATRIGVKRRALDTWLLPEGSQEFRAMPEVVQRFVSEIVQNGVLLEKYTQSVQDGPLRDRIAVEGKHQLVSVDQFTRESVEDLFRVADMMQPIARRQKISRVLEGAVLGNLFFEASTRTRVSFGSAFCRLGGSVCDTTGFTFSSMAKGESIYDTSRVMSGYVDAMVIRHPDQGSVAEFARATNIPVVNGGDGPGEHPSQALLDLYTILTEFSRLGKLLDGAHIAMVGDLKYGRTVHSLIKLLALYKGVKFSLVSPRGLEMPSYIIEQASRNGNVIEQKSSLGEGLAGADVIYATRVQKERFANEENEGYTPDFQINRAIIDEYCGPDTIVMHPLPRDSRPGANDLSVDLNHDPRLAIFRQTDNGIPIRMAIFAVLLGVEGLVQHSMRDVTWQHPTHIGPDDSAFHGLD
;
A
#
# COMPACT_ATOMS: atom_id res chain seq x y z
N MET A 1 -41.87 26.97 -5.55
CA MET A 1 -41.74 26.92 -4.08
C MET A 1 -40.32 26.47 -3.78
N THR A 2 -39.54 27.28 -3.07
CA THR A 2 -38.20 26.91 -2.61
C THR A 2 -38.33 25.76 -1.61
N ILE A 3 -37.72 24.61 -1.92
CA ILE A 3 -37.68 23.46 -1.00
C ILE A 3 -36.87 23.88 0.22
N SER A 4 -37.37 23.64 1.43
CA SER A 4 -36.60 23.95 2.65
C SER A 4 -35.33 23.11 2.73
N GLN A 5 -34.27 23.63 3.34
CA GLN A 5 -33.00 22.91 3.50
C GLN A 5 -33.19 21.54 4.16
N GLN A 6 -34.04 21.48 5.19
CA GLN A 6 -34.37 20.25 5.89
C GLN A 6 -35.01 19.22 4.94
N ALA A 7 -35.96 19.65 4.09
CA ALA A 7 -36.61 18.76 3.13
C ALA A 7 -35.63 18.31 2.04
N PHE A 8 -34.77 19.21 1.56
CA PHE A 8 -33.72 18.92 0.59
C PHE A 8 -32.74 17.85 1.09
N LEU A 9 -32.23 18.00 2.31
CA LEU A 9 -31.29 17.05 2.90
C LEU A 9 -31.93 15.68 3.17
N ARG A 10 -33.21 15.66 3.61
CA ARG A 10 -33.96 14.41 3.80
C ARG A 10 -34.20 13.67 2.48
N ASP A 11 -34.53 14.40 1.42
CA ASP A 11 -34.71 13.83 0.08
C ASP A 11 -33.38 13.30 -0.48
N ALA A 12 -32.28 14.05 -0.31
CA ALA A 12 -30.94 13.63 -0.71
C ALA A 12 -30.52 12.33 0.00
N MET A 13 -30.64 12.26 1.33
CA MET A 13 -30.35 11.04 2.10
C MET A 13 -31.21 9.86 1.66
N ARG A 14 -32.50 10.08 1.40
CA ARG A 14 -33.42 9.04 0.93
C ARG A 14 -33.02 8.52 -0.45
N ARG A 15 -32.72 9.39 -1.42
CA ARG A 15 -32.32 9.00 -2.77
C ARG A 15 -30.98 8.28 -2.81
N LEU A 16 -30.09 8.64 -1.90
CA LEU A 16 -28.79 8.00 -1.75
C LEU A 16 -28.84 6.74 -0.88
N ASN A 17 -29.99 6.43 -0.27
CA ASN A 17 -30.15 5.33 0.71
C ASN A 17 -29.12 5.39 1.85
N LEU A 18 -28.78 6.59 2.33
CA LEU A 18 -27.76 6.78 3.37
C LEU A 18 -28.38 7.15 4.71
N THR A 19 -27.83 6.58 5.78
CA THR A 19 -28.07 7.06 7.15
C THR A 19 -27.42 8.43 7.35
N ARG A 20 -27.83 9.16 8.39
CA ARG A 20 -27.27 10.50 8.68
C ARG A 20 -25.75 10.49 8.88
N ASP A 21 -25.24 9.45 9.52
CA ASP A 21 -23.81 9.29 9.80
C ASP A 21 -22.99 9.10 8.53
N VAL A 22 -23.46 8.21 7.66
CA VAL A 22 -22.80 7.93 6.39
C VAL A 22 -22.92 9.14 5.48
N PHE A 23 -24.07 9.80 5.44
CA PHE A 23 -24.29 11.01 4.65
C PHE A 23 -23.39 12.17 5.09
N ALA A 24 -23.26 12.42 6.40
CA ALA A 24 -22.36 13.46 6.92
C ALA A 24 -20.90 13.21 6.51
N THR A 25 -20.43 11.98 6.70
CA THR A 25 -19.08 11.55 6.31
C THR A 25 -18.87 11.73 4.80
N ARG A 26 -19.87 11.37 4.00
CA ARG A 26 -19.81 11.37 2.54
C ARG A 26 -19.77 12.77 1.93
N ILE A 27 -20.36 13.77 2.59
CA ILE A 27 -20.30 15.17 2.18
C ILE A 27 -19.17 15.96 2.86
N GLY A 28 -18.29 15.27 3.61
CA GLY A 28 -17.10 15.86 4.23
C GLY A 28 -17.40 16.75 5.44
N VAL A 29 -18.49 16.50 6.17
CA VAL A 29 -18.93 17.34 7.30
C VAL A 29 -19.07 16.53 8.58
N LYS A 30 -18.89 17.17 9.74
CA LYS A 30 -19.14 16.52 11.03
C LYS A 30 -20.65 16.24 11.18
N ARG A 31 -21.02 15.08 11.74
CA ARG A 31 -22.41 14.71 12.06
C ARG A 31 -23.17 15.84 12.76
N ARG A 32 -22.54 16.48 13.76
CA ARG A 32 -23.12 17.59 14.51
C ARG A 32 -23.51 18.79 13.62
N ALA A 33 -22.73 19.09 12.58
CA ALA A 33 -23.06 20.15 11.63
C ALA A 33 -24.29 19.77 10.80
N LEU A 34 -24.33 18.54 10.27
CA LEU A 34 -25.49 18.02 9.55
C LEU A 34 -26.76 18.04 10.42
N ASP A 35 -26.65 17.67 11.70
CA ASP A 35 -27.80 17.69 12.62
C ASP A 35 -28.36 19.11 12.79
N THR A 36 -27.50 20.14 12.87
CA THR A 36 -27.96 21.55 12.93
C THR A 36 -28.67 22.00 11.64
N TRP A 37 -28.33 21.42 10.49
CA TRP A 37 -28.95 21.72 9.19
C TRP A 37 -30.29 21.01 8.99
N LEU A 38 -30.52 19.94 9.73
CA LEU A 38 -31.75 19.14 9.71
C LEU A 38 -32.80 19.63 10.71
N LEU A 39 -32.52 20.69 11.48
CA LEU A 39 -33.49 21.33 12.37
C LEU A 39 -34.45 22.24 11.58
N PRO A 40 -35.68 22.49 12.09
CA PRO A 40 -36.56 23.51 11.54
C PRO A 40 -35.93 24.91 11.65
N GLU A 41 -36.19 25.79 10.69
CA GLU A 41 -35.62 27.16 10.64
C GLU A 41 -35.95 28.02 11.88
N GLY A 42 -37.01 27.68 12.63
CA GLY A 42 -37.37 28.33 13.89
C GLY A 42 -36.64 27.84 15.14
N SER A 43 -35.72 26.87 15.03
CA SER A 43 -34.95 26.34 16.17
C SER A 43 -33.74 27.23 16.52
N GLN A 44 -33.45 27.45 17.80
CA GLN A 44 -32.29 28.23 18.26
C GLN A 44 -30.94 27.64 17.80
N GLU A 45 -30.89 26.32 17.63
CA GLU A 45 -29.69 25.60 17.20
C GLU A 45 -29.60 25.45 15.67
N PHE A 46 -30.58 25.95 14.92
CA PHE A 46 -30.57 25.90 13.46
C PHE A 46 -29.35 26.65 12.91
N ARG A 47 -28.70 26.05 11.91
CA ARG A 47 -27.64 26.70 11.13
C ARG A 47 -27.91 26.50 9.65
N ALA A 48 -27.65 27.54 8.87
CA ALA A 48 -27.68 27.44 7.42
C ALA A 48 -26.54 26.55 6.93
N MET A 49 -26.83 25.65 6.00
CA MET A 49 -25.84 24.86 5.29
C MET A 49 -25.05 25.78 4.35
N PRO A 50 -23.72 25.67 4.30
CA PRO A 50 -22.91 26.46 3.37
C PRO A 50 -23.30 26.19 1.90
N GLU A 51 -23.31 27.23 1.06
CA GLU A 51 -23.67 27.10 -0.36
C GLU A 51 -22.83 26.07 -1.12
N VAL A 52 -21.55 25.93 -0.77
CA VAL A 52 -20.64 24.94 -1.38
C VAL A 52 -21.16 23.52 -1.15
N VAL A 53 -21.62 23.21 0.06
CA VAL A 53 -22.18 21.90 0.41
C VAL A 53 -23.52 21.70 -0.30
N GLN A 54 -24.34 22.74 -0.39
CA GLN A 54 -25.61 22.68 -1.13
C GLN A 54 -25.40 22.34 -2.61
N ARG A 55 -24.42 22.99 -3.27
CA ARG A 55 -24.08 22.73 -4.67
C ARG A 55 -23.57 21.31 -4.86
N PHE A 56 -22.66 20.87 -3.99
CA PHE A 56 -22.10 19.52 -4.01
C PHE A 56 -23.18 18.43 -3.84
N VAL A 57 -24.07 18.56 -2.85
CA VAL A 57 -25.18 17.61 -2.64
C VAL A 57 -26.15 17.62 -3.83
N SER A 58 -26.42 18.80 -4.39
CA SER A 58 -27.29 18.92 -5.57
C SER A 58 -26.70 18.21 -6.79
N GLU A 59 -25.40 18.37 -7.02
CA GLU A 59 -24.69 17.72 -8.12
C GLU A 59 -24.73 16.19 -7.99
N ILE A 60 -24.52 15.65 -6.79
CA ILE A 60 -24.61 14.22 -6.51
C ILE A 60 -26.02 13.67 -6.80
N VAL A 61 -27.06 14.37 -6.36
CA VAL A 61 -28.45 13.87 -6.44
C VAL A 61 -29.04 14.05 -7.85
N GLN A 62 -28.55 15.03 -8.63
CA GLN A 62 -29.05 15.31 -9.98
C GLN A 62 -28.30 14.55 -11.07
N ASN A 63 -27.06 14.12 -10.82
CA ASN A 63 -26.26 13.36 -11.76
C ASN A 63 -26.44 11.86 -11.53
N GLY A 64 -27.17 11.17 -12.41
CA GLY A 64 -27.48 9.74 -12.27
C GLY A 64 -26.27 8.83 -12.10
N VAL A 65 -25.13 9.16 -12.71
CA VAL A 65 -23.88 8.38 -12.58
C VAL A 65 -23.25 8.59 -11.20
N LEU A 66 -23.29 9.82 -10.66
CA LEU A 66 -22.85 10.10 -9.29
C LEU A 66 -23.80 9.49 -8.27
N LEU A 67 -25.11 9.56 -8.52
CA LEU A 67 -26.12 8.94 -7.68
C LEU A 67 -25.89 7.42 -7.60
N GLU A 68 -25.68 6.74 -8.72
CA GLU A 68 -25.31 5.31 -8.78
C GLU A 68 -23.99 5.04 -8.04
N LYS A 69 -22.95 5.84 -8.26
CA LYS A 69 -21.66 5.67 -7.56
C LYS A 69 -21.79 5.81 -6.03
N TYR A 70 -22.67 6.71 -5.57
CA TYR A 70 -22.88 6.96 -4.14
C TYR A 70 -23.92 6.03 -3.52
N THR A 71 -24.76 5.37 -4.31
CA THR A 71 -25.65 4.28 -3.86
C THR A 71 -24.97 2.91 -3.91
N GLN A 72 -24.03 2.69 -4.84
CA GLN A 72 -23.27 1.43 -4.99
C GLN A 72 -22.07 1.31 -4.05
N SER A 73 -21.55 2.41 -3.49
CA SER A 73 -20.44 2.38 -2.50
C SER A 73 -20.86 1.90 -1.10
N VAL A 74 -21.88 1.05 -1.05
CA VAL A 74 -22.19 0.20 0.12
C VAL A 74 -21.87 -1.22 -0.33
N GLN A 75 -20.57 -1.51 -0.52
CA GLN A 75 -20.12 -2.89 -0.39
C GLN A 75 -20.26 -3.23 1.10
N ASP A 76 -21.34 -3.94 1.43
CA ASP A 76 -21.72 -4.29 2.80
C ASP A 76 -20.59 -5.06 3.51
N GLY A 77 -20.13 -4.53 4.64
CA GLY A 77 -19.31 -5.26 5.61
C GLY A 77 -17.94 -4.62 5.95
N PRO A 78 -17.36 -4.99 7.11
CA PRO A 78 -16.00 -4.63 7.49
C PRO A 78 -14.97 -4.88 6.38
N LEU A 79 -13.93 -4.03 6.28
CA LEU A 79 -12.87 -4.18 5.28
C LEU A 79 -12.23 -5.57 5.32
N ARG A 80 -11.99 -6.11 6.53
CA ARG A 80 -11.40 -7.44 6.73
C ARG A 80 -12.21 -8.57 6.10
N ASP A 81 -13.53 -8.41 6.01
CA ASP A 81 -14.45 -9.39 5.42
C ASP A 81 -14.40 -9.29 3.90
N ARG A 82 -14.30 -8.06 3.35
CA ARG A 82 -14.19 -7.80 1.90
C ARG A 82 -12.88 -8.24 1.29
N ILE A 83 -11.79 -8.27 2.07
CA ILE A 83 -10.49 -8.79 1.62
C ILE A 83 -10.26 -10.24 2.07
N ALA A 84 -11.25 -10.93 2.65
CA ALA A 84 -11.08 -12.29 3.13
C ALA A 84 -10.86 -13.28 1.96
N VAL A 85 -10.07 -14.32 2.20
CA VAL A 85 -9.86 -15.43 1.26
C VAL A 85 -10.44 -16.69 1.87
N GLU A 86 -11.34 -17.36 1.13
CA GLU A 86 -12.01 -18.58 1.60
C GLU A 86 -12.67 -18.40 2.99
N GLY A 87 -13.20 -17.20 3.26
CA GLY A 87 -13.83 -16.85 4.55
C GLY A 87 -12.86 -16.59 5.70
N LYS A 88 -11.54 -16.49 5.44
CA LYS A 88 -10.51 -16.22 6.44
C LYS A 88 -9.90 -14.83 6.28
N HIS A 89 -9.71 -14.13 7.39
CA HIS A 89 -9.09 -12.80 7.42
C HIS A 89 -7.56 -12.92 7.31
N GLN A 90 -7.06 -12.96 6.08
CA GLN A 90 -5.63 -13.17 5.79
C GLN A 90 -5.20 -12.28 4.63
N LEU A 91 -3.90 -12.06 4.47
CA LEU A 91 -3.33 -11.30 3.36
C LEU A 91 -2.30 -12.16 2.63
N VAL A 92 -2.72 -12.84 1.58
CA VAL A 92 -1.89 -13.78 0.79
C VAL A 92 -1.53 -13.25 -0.61
N SER A 93 -2.39 -12.44 -1.23
CA SER A 93 -2.22 -11.89 -2.59
C SER A 93 -2.83 -10.50 -2.72
N VAL A 94 -2.34 -9.71 -3.69
CA VAL A 94 -2.96 -8.43 -4.05
C VAL A 94 -4.29 -8.58 -4.78
N ASP A 95 -4.59 -9.76 -5.35
CA ASP A 95 -5.84 -10.01 -6.07
C ASP A 95 -7.07 -10.01 -5.12
N GLN A 96 -6.84 -9.97 -3.81
CA GLN A 96 -7.87 -9.76 -2.78
C GLN A 96 -8.45 -8.33 -2.78
N PHE A 97 -7.81 -7.41 -3.49
CA PHE A 97 -8.13 -6.00 -3.42
C PHE A 97 -8.90 -5.50 -4.63
N THR A 98 -9.90 -4.68 -4.36
CA THR A 98 -10.48 -3.74 -5.31
C THR A 98 -9.87 -2.37 -5.06
N ARG A 99 -10.08 -1.42 -5.98
CA ARG A 99 -9.66 -0.03 -5.78
C ARG A 99 -10.24 0.55 -4.48
N GLU A 100 -11.51 0.28 -4.20
CA GLU A 100 -12.18 0.76 -2.99
C GLU A 100 -11.59 0.15 -1.72
N SER A 101 -11.33 -1.16 -1.69
CA SER A 101 -10.76 -1.79 -0.48
C SER A 101 -9.31 -1.36 -0.22
N VAL A 102 -8.55 -1.00 -1.27
CA VAL A 102 -7.24 -0.35 -1.15
C VAL A 102 -7.37 1.04 -0.55
N GLU A 103 -8.27 1.87 -1.07
CA GLU A 103 -8.53 3.22 -0.56
C GLU A 103 -8.96 3.16 0.92
N ASP A 104 -9.79 2.20 1.29
CA ASP A 104 -10.22 1.98 2.68
C ASP A 104 -9.05 1.58 3.60
N LEU A 105 -8.16 0.69 3.15
CA LEU A 105 -6.95 0.32 3.88
C LEU A 105 -6.03 1.54 4.07
N PHE A 106 -5.89 2.38 3.04
CA PHE A 106 -5.07 3.58 3.10
C PHE A 106 -5.63 4.61 4.07
N ARG A 107 -6.96 4.76 4.18
CA ARG A 107 -7.55 5.58 5.25
C ARG A 107 -7.18 5.06 6.65
N VAL A 108 -7.09 3.74 6.82
CA VAL A 108 -6.59 3.16 8.09
C VAL A 108 -5.11 3.48 8.26
N ALA A 109 -4.28 3.37 7.21
CA ALA A 109 -2.86 3.72 7.26
C ALA A 109 -2.62 5.19 7.60
N ASP A 110 -3.43 6.11 7.09
CA ASP A 110 -3.38 7.53 7.43
C ASP A 110 -3.63 7.77 8.91
N MET A 111 -4.56 7.02 9.53
CA MET A 111 -4.76 7.06 10.98
C MET A 111 -3.54 6.56 11.77
N MET A 112 -2.69 5.70 11.17
CA MET A 112 -1.48 5.19 11.81
C MET A 112 -0.30 6.18 11.75
N GLN A 113 -0.37 7.22 10.91
CA GLN A 113 0.73 8.15 10.68
C GLN A 113 1.28 8.78 11.96
N PRO A 114 0.47 9.31 12.91
CA PRO A 114 1.00 9.89 14.15
C PRO A 114 1.77 8.86 15.00
N ILE A 115 1.36 7.59 14.96
CA ILE A 115 2.07 6.52 15.66
C ILE A 115 3.35 6.16 14.92
N ALA A 116 3.32 6.02 13.60
CA ALA A 116 4.51 5.74 12.77
C ALA A 116 5.57 6.84 12.91
N ARG A 117 5.14 8.10 12.96
CA ARG A 117 5.96 9.31 13.16
C ARG A 117 6.47 9.49 14.59
N ARG A 118 6.11 8.60 15.53
CA ARG A 118 6.51 8.68 16.95
C ARG A 118 5.94 9.93 17.66
N GLN A 119 4.83 10.47 17.19
CA GLN A 119 4.10 11.53 17.89
C GLN A 119 3.13 10.94 18.91
N LYS A 120 2.54 9.77 18.58
CA LYS A 120 1.62 9.03 19.44
C LYS A 120 2.14 7.62 19.70
N ILE A 121 1.64 7.02 20.78
CA ILE A 121 1.74 5.59 21.06
C ILE A 121 0.35 4.98 21.11
N SER A 122 0.22 3.73 20.67
CA SER A 122 -1.00 2.93 20.77
C SER A 122 -0.71 1.64 21.53
N ARG A 123 -1.73 1.15 22.23
CA ARG A 123 -1.73 -0.14 22.93
C ARG A 123 -2.90 -1.02 22.49
N VAL A 124 -3.42 -0.78 21.29
CA VAL A 124 -4.61 -1.49 20.78
C VAL A 124 -4.40 -3.01 20.64
N LEU A 125 -3.15 -3.46 20.51
CA LEU A 125 -2.74 -4.86 20.48
C LEU A 125 -1.99 -5.30 21.75
N GLU A 126 -2.17 -4.60 22.89
CA GLU A 126 -1.54 -5.01 24.16
C GLU A 126 -1.95 -6.44 24.53
N GLY A 127 -0.94 -7.31 24.70
CA GLY A 127 -1.13 -8.73 24.98
C GLY A 127 -1.15 -9.64 23.75
N ALA A 128 -1.34 -9.11 22.54
CA ALA A 128 -1.29 -9.89 21.31
C ALA A 128 0.17 -10.25 20.94
N VAL A 129 0.36 -11.41 20.30
CA VAL A 129 1.65 -11.94 19.90
C VAL A 129 1.70 -12.19 18.39
N LEU A 130 2.74 -11.71 17.72
CA LEU A 130 3.03 -11.95 16.31
C LEU A 130 4.06 -13.06 16.14
N GLY A 131 3.73 -14.10 15.38
CA GLY A 131 4.71 -15.06 14.85
C GLY A 131 5.35 -14.55 13.57
N ASN A 132 6.60 -14.12 13.63
CA ASN A 132 7.32 -13.50 12.51
C ASN A 132 8.31 -14.51 11.90
N LEU A 133 7.84 -15.35 10.98
CA LEU A 133 8.55 -16.55 10.49
C LEU A 133 9.18 -16.30 9.12
N PHE A 134 10.50 -16.17 9.09
CA PHE A 134 11.26 -15.87 7.88
C PHE A 134 12.21 -17.02 7.53
N PHE A 135 11.86 -17.82 6.53
CA PHE A 135 12.64 -18.98 6.09
C PHE A 135 13.69 -18.63 5.03
N GLU A 136 13.59 -17.45 4.40
CA GLU A 136 14.63 -16.83 3.56
C GLU A 136 15.09 -15.48 4.13
N ALA A 137 16.32 -15.06 3.78
CA ALA A 137 16.93 -13.86 4.34
C ALA A 137 16.17 -12.58 3.95
N SER A 138 15.64 -11.84 4.95
CA SER A 138 15.07 -10.51 4.74
C SER A 138 15.00 -9.69 6.03
N THR A 139 16.04 -8.91 6.31
CA THR A 139 16.11 -8.07 7.53
C THR A 139 15.05 -6.98 7.53
N ARG A 140 14.90 -6.24 6.42
CA ARG A 140 14.04 -5.04 6.36
C ARG A 140 12.57 -5.40 6.42
N THR A 141 12.14 -6.42 5.68
CA THR A 141 10.75 -6.89 5.76
C THR A 141 10.45 -7.43 7.16
N ARG A 142 11.32 -8.27 7.74
CA ARG A 142 11.12 -8.83 9.09
C ARG A 142 11.01 -7.75 10.17
N VAL A 143 11.99 -6.84 10.21
CA VAL A 143 12.06 -5.78 11.23
C VAL A 143 10.91 -4.79 11.08
N SER A 144 10.51 -4.43 9.86
CA SER A 144 9.40 -3.51 9.64
C SER A 144 8.05 -4.11 10.06
N PHE A 145 7.81 -5.42 9.85
CA PHE A 145 6.62 -6.08 10.40
C PHE A 145 6.62 -6.13 11.92
N GLY A 146 7.73 -6.56 12.53
CA GLY A 146 7.84 -6.57 14.00
C GLY A 146 7.66 -5.19 14.61
N SER A 147 8.27 -4.16 13.99
CA SER A 147 8.13 -2.77 14.43
C SER A 147 6.69 -2.26 14.32
N ALA A 148 5.99 -2.58 13.23
CA ALA A 148 4.58 -2.20 13.06
C ALA A 148 3.69 -2.84 14.14
N PHE A 149 3.89 -4.12 14.45
CA PHE A 149 3.13 -4.82 15.48
C PHE A 149 3.44 -4.26 16.89
N CYS A 150 4.72 -4.03 17.21
CA CYS A 150 5.13 -3.41 18.47
C CYS A 150 4.60 -1.98 18.64
N ARG A 151 4.51 -1.19 17.56
CA ARG A 151 3.95 0.17 17.62
C ARG A 151 2.46 0.20 17.96
N LEU A 152 1.74 -0.90 17.71
CA LEU A 152 0.36 -1.09 18.15
C LEU A 152 0.25 -1.67 19.57
N GLY A 153 1.38 -1.94 20.24
CA GLY A 153 1.45 -2.48 21.61
C GLY A 153 1.61 -3.99 21.71
N GLY A 154 1.71 -4.70 20.57
CA GLY A 154 1.87 -6.16 20.55
C GLY A 154 3.32 -6.62 20.78
N SER A 155 3.47 -7.90 21.09
CA SER A 155 4.76 -8.59 21.22
C SER A 155 5.08 -9.42 19.99
N VAL A 156 6.36 -9.71 19.74
CA VAL A 156 6.79 -10.46 18.55
C VAL A 156 7.65 -11.65 18.98
N CYS A 157 7.35 -12.81 18.39
CA CYS A 157 8.16 -14.02 18.46
C CYS A 157 8.74 -14.29 17.07
N ASP A 158 10.07 -14.26 16.98
CA ASP A 158 10.80 -14.26 15.72
C ASP A 158 11.50 -15.59 15.48
N THR A 159 11.46 -16.07 14.22
CA THR A 159 12.35 -17.16 13.76
C THR A 159 12.97 -16.77 12.43
N THR A 160 14.27 -17.04 12.27
CA THR A 160 15.01 -16.78 11.02
C THR A 160 15.76 -18.01 10.52
N GLY A 161 15.63 -18.29 9.22
CA GLY A 161 16.38 -19.30 8.49
C GLY A 161 15.74 -20.69 8.54
N PHE A 162 15.68 -21.36 7.38
CA PHE A 162 15.13 -22.71 7.25
C PHE A 162 15.87 -23.73 8.12
N THR A 163 17.21 -23.65 8.20
CA THR A 163 18.05 -24.58 8.97
C THR A 163 17.79 -24.56 10.47
N PHE A 164 17.21 -23.47 10.99
CA PHE A 164 16.96 -23.29 12.42
C PHE A 164 15.51 -23.60 12.81
N SER A 165 14.65 -23.99 11.85
CA SER A 165 13.26 -24.37 12.11
C SER A 165 13.09 -25.90 12.20
N SER A 166 12.00 -26.34 12.81
CA SER A 166 11.57 -27.74 12.82
C SER A 166 11.31 -28.30 11.41
N MET A 167 11.05 -27.44 10.42
CA MET A 167 10.94 -27.84 9.01
C MET A 167 12.25 -28.43 8.46
N ALA A 168 13.42 -27.99 8.96
CA ALA A 168 14.70 -28.64 8.61
C ALA A 168 14.80 -30.08 9.13
N LYS A 169 13.96 -30.46 10.11
CA LYS A 169 13.84 -31.82 10.64
C LYS A 169 12.74 -32.62 9.92
N GLY A 170 12.15 -32.07 8.85
CA GLY A 170 11.12 -32.73 8.04
C GLY A 170 9.68 -32.49 8.50
N GLU A 171 9.42 -31.54 9.41
CA GLU A 171 8.04 -31.16 9.77
C GLU A 171 7.33 -30.52 8.57
N SER A 172 6.06 -30.87 8.36
CA SER A 172 5.24 -30.32 7.29
C SER A 172 4.91 -28.83 7.53
N ILE A 173 4.64 -28.08 6.45
CA ILE A 173 4.15 -26.69 6.57
C ILE A 173 2.83 -26.66 7.35
N TYR A 174 1.96 -27.63 7.10
CA TYR A 174 0.68 -27.74 7.81
C TYR A 174 0.86 -27.87 9.32
N ASP A 175 1.70 -28.82 9.76
CA ASP A 175 1.95 -29.06 11.19
C ASP A 175 2.64 -27.85 11.83
N THR A 176 3.66 -27.30 11.15
CA THR A 176 4.34 -26.07 11.59
C THR A 176 3.33 -24.94 11.79
N SER A 177 2.44 -24.70 10.83
CA SER A 177 1.40 -23.68 10.91
C SER A 177 0.45 -23.93 12.06
N ARG A 178 -0.03 -25.18 12.24
CA ARG A 178 -0.94 -25.56 13.33
C ARG A 178 -0.33 -25.35 14.70
N VAL A 179 0.91 -25.78 14.89
CA VAL A 179 1.64 -25.64 16.16
C VAL A 179 1.85 -24.16 16.47
N MET A 180 2.42 -23.40 15.52
CA MET A 180 2.68 -21.98 15.71
C MET A 180 1.40 -21.18 15.97
N SER A 181 0.29 -21.54 15.31
CA SER A 181 -1.00 -20.88 15.52
C SER A 181 -1.59 -21.07 16.92
N GLY A 182 -1.12 -22.06 17.69
CA GLY A 182 -1.48 -22.20 19.10
C GLY A 182 -0.73 -21.24 20.03
N TYR A 183 0.31 -20.57 19.53
CA TYR A 183 1.20 -19.73 20.34
C TYR A 183 1.03 -18.22 20.08
N VAL A 184 0.46 -17.85 18.93
CA VAL A 184 0.43 -16.47 18.44
C VAL A 184 -0.96 -16.09 17.91
N ASP A 185 -1.23 -14.79 17.83
CA ASP A 185 -2.51 -14.23 17.38
C ASP A 185 -2.52 -13.86 15.91
N ALA A 186 -1.34 -13.69 15.30
CA ALA A 186 -1.16 -13.49 13.87
C ALA A 186 0.21 -14.04 13.43
N MET A 187 0.35 -14.35 12.14
CA MET A 187 1.62 -14.76 11.55
C MET A 187 1.99 -13.91 10.34
N VAL A 188 3.27 -13.57 10.22
CA VAL A 188 3.88 -13.12 8.98
C VAL A 188 4.81 -14.22 8.50
N ILE A 189 4.61 -14.68 7.27
CA ILE A 189 5.40 -15.77 6.69
C ILE A 189 6.16 -15.24 5.50
N ARG A 190 7.45 -15.57 5.43
CA ARG A 190 8.26 -15.42 4.23
C ARG A 190 8.97 -16.73 3.90
N HIS A 191 8.72 -17.27 2.71
CA HIS A 191 9.18 -18.59 2.30
C HIS A 191 9.84 -18.55 0.91
N PRO A 192 10.90 -19.34 0.64
CA PRO A 192 11.53 -19.38 -0.70
C PRO A 192 10.64 -20.02 -1.77
N ASP A 193 9.72 -20.89 -1.38
CA ASP A 193 8.85 -21.59 -2.33
C ASP A 193 7.53 -20.83 -2.55
N GLN A 194 7.13 -20.73 -3.83
CA GLN A 194 5.87 -20.12 -4.23
C GLN A 194 4.68 -20.94 -3.73
N GLY A 195 3.65 -20.26 -3.22
CA GLY A 195 2.43 -20.89 -2.71
C GLY A 195 2.53 -21.43 -1.28
N SER A 196 3.71 -21.47 -0.67
CA SER A 196 3.87 -21.95 0.71
C SER A 196 3.10 -21.11 1.72
N VAL A 197 3.03 -19.79 1.52
CA VAL A 197 2.26 -18.93 2.43
C VAL A 197 0.77 -19.24 2.37
N ALA A 198 0.24 -19.57 1.19
CA ALA A 198 -1.15 -20.02 1.04
C ALA A 198 -1.40 -21.38 1.73
N GLU A 199 -0.40 -22.25 1.80
CA GLU A 199 -0.46 -23.49 2.58
C GLU A 199 -0.48 -23.23 4.10
N PHE A 200 0.39 -22.33 4.60
CA PHE A 200 0.35 -21.86 5.99
C PHE A 200 -1.04 -21.29 6.34
N ALA A 201 -1.57 -20.43 5.48
CA ALA A 201 -2.88 -19.80 5.58
C ALA A 201 -4.04 -20.82 5.67
N ARG A 202 -4.02 -21.86 4.83
CA ARG A 202 -5.05 -22.92 4.84
C ARG A 202 -5.05 -23.73 6.14
N ALA A 203 -3.90 -23.92 6.76
CA ALA A 203 -3.75 -24.69 7.98
C ALA A 203 -4.26 -23.97 9.25
N THR A 204 -4.58 -22.68 9.21
CA THR A 204 -4.96 -21.92 10.42
C THR A 204 -6.16 -21.01 10.24
N ASN A 205 -6.69 -20.52 11.37
CA ASN A 205 -7.76 -19.52 11.44
C ASN A 205 -7.28 -18.17 11.96
N ILE A 206 -6.06 -18.08 12.50
CA ILE A 206 -5.46 -16.78 12.81
C ILE A 206 -5.04 -16.08 11.50
N PRO A 207 -4.94 -14.74 11.49
CA PRO A 207 -4.45 -14.03 10.32
C PRO A 207 -3.04 -14.46 9.92
N VAL A 208 -2.85 -14.69 8.62
CA VAL A 208 -1.55 -14.95 7.99
C VAL A 208 -1.28 -13.86 6.96
N VAL A 209 -0.10 -13.26 7.02
CA VAL A 209 0.35 -12.20 6.11
C VAL A 209 1.53 -12.69 5.29
N ASN A 210 1.43 -12.57 3.97
CA ASN A 210 2.50 -12.88 3.03
C ASN A 210 3.57 -11.78 3.02
N GLY A 211 4.73 -12.12 3.61
CA GLY A 211 5.96 -11.34 3.61
C GLY A 211 6.89 -11.66 2.43
N GLY A 212 6.43 -12.47 1.47
CA GLY A 212 7.10 -12.89 0.24
C GLY A 212 7.13 -14.42 0.11
N ASP A 213 6.69 -14.96 -1.03
CA ASP A 213 6.75 -16.39 -1.35
C ASP A 213 7.43 -16.65 -2.70
N GLY A 214 8.72 -16.99 -2.69
CA GLY A 214 9.50 -17.26 -3.91
C GLY A 214 9.35 -16.18 -5.00
N PRO A 215 9.20 -16.56 -6.29
CA PRO A 215 8.88 -15.62 -7.36
C PRO A 215 7.38 -15.23 -7.43
N GLY A 216 6.58 -15.61 -6.43
CA GLY A 216 5.15 -15.33 -6.34
C GLY A 216 4.85 -13.87 -6.02
N GLU A 217 4.31 -13.59 -4.83
CA GLU A 217 3.80 -12.26 -4.49
C GLU A 217 4.44 -11.65 -3.24
N HIS A 218 4.30 -10.33 -3.11
CA HIS A 218 4.62 -9.60 -1.88
C HIS A 218 3.58 -8.49 -1.66
N PRO A 219 2.35 -8.82 -1.20
CA PRO A 219 1.23 -7.89 -1.19
C PRO A 219 1.47 -6.67 -0.30
N SER A 220 2.06 -6.85 0.89
CA SER A 220 2.40 -5.72 1.78
C SER A 220 3.41 -4.73 1.17
N GLN A 221 4.31 -5.19 0.30
CA GLN A 221 5.24 -4.31 -0.42
C GLN A 221 4.52 -3.56 -1.54
N ALA A 222 3.67 -4.23 -2.31
CA ALA A 222 2.90 -3.55 -3.35
C ALA A 222 1.94 -2.49 -2.78
N LEU A 223 1.33 -2.76 -1.62
CA LEU A 223 0.46 -1.81 -0.93
C LEU A 223 1.23 -0.57 -0.45
N LEU A 224 2.42 -0.73 0.15
CA LEU A 224 3.21 0.43 0.59
C LEU A 224 3.82 1.20 -0.59
N ASP A 225 4.13 0.52 -1.69
CA ASP A 225 4.58 1.13 -2.93
C ASP A 225 3.46 2.01 -3.53
N LEU A 226 2.25 1.46 -3.68
CA LEU A 226 1.10 2.21 -4.17
C LEU A 226 0.74 3.38 -3.24
N TYR A 227 0.75 3.17 -1.92
CA TYR A 227 0.52 4.24 -0.96
C TYR A 227 1.54 5.38 -1.15
N THR A 228 2.81 5.05 -1.34
CA THR A 228 3.86 6.03 -1.59
C THR A 228 3.62 6.82 -2.88
N ILE A 229 3.23 6.15 -3.96
CA ILE A 229 2.87 6.83 -5.23
C ILE A 229 1.75 7.83 -4.99
N LEU A 230 0.68 7.44 -4.30
CA LEU A 230 -0.45 8.32 -4.02
C LEU A 230 -0.09 9.49 -3.10
N THR A 231 0.71 9.25 -2.06
CA THR A 231 1.19 10.32 -1.17
C THR A 231 2.05 11.33 -1.92
N GLU A 232 2.99 10.86 -2.74
CA GLU A 232 3.84 11.75 -3.55
C GLU A 232 3.04 12.48 -4.63
N PHE A 233 2.06 11.83 -5.25
CA PHE A 233 1.19 12.46 -6.24
C PHE A 233 0.31 13.53 -5.60
N SER A 234 -0.24 13.27 -4.41
CA SER A 234 -0.98 14.26 -3.63
C SER A 234 -0.12 15.50 -3.32
N ARG A 235 1.14 15.27 -2.90
CA ARG A 235 2.12 16.35 -2.66
C ARG A 235 2.39 17.19 -3.92
N LEU A 236 2.39 16.56 -5.09
CA LEU A 236 2.66 17.18 -6.39
C LEU A 236 1.40 17.66 -7.14
N GLY A 237 0.19 17.45 -6.59
CA GLY A 237 -1.07 17.77 -7.26
C GLY A 237 -1.38 16.90 -8.50
N LYS A 238 -0.85 15.68 -8.55
CA LYS A 238 -1.04 14.71 -9.64
C LYS A 238 -2.11 13.67 -9.30
N LEU A 239 -2.65 13.01 -10.33
CA LEU A 239 -3.59 11.89 -10.21
C LEU A 239 -2.95 10.62 -10.75
N LEU A 240 -3.31 9.48 -10.17
CA LEU A 240 -2.81 8.17 -10.63
C LEU A 240 -3.54 7.68 -11.89
N ASP A 241 -4.82 8.02 -12.04
CA ASP A 241 -5.54 7.79 -13.29
C ASP A 241 -4.88 8.62 -14.40
N GLY A 242 -4.49 7.97 -15.49
CA GLY A 242 -3.78 8.61 -16.61
C GLY A 242 -2.26 8.75 -16.45
N ALA A 243 -1.68 8.32 -15.32
CA ALA A 243 -0.25 8.51 -15.04
C ALA A 243 0.65 7.60 -15.89
N HIS A 244 1.90 8.01 -16.08
CA HIS A 244 2.92 7.20 -16.73
C HIS A 244 3.91 6.60 -15.72
N ILE A 245 3.99 5.27 -15.68
CA ILE A 245 4.82 4.51 -14.75
C ILE A 245 5.83 3.67 -15.54
N ALA A 246 7.12 3.96 -15.37
CA ALA A 246 8.20 3.16 -15.90
C ALA A 246 8.67 2.13 -14.86
N MET A 247 8.71 0.86 -15.25
CA MET A 247 9.19 -0.24 -14.42
C MET A 247 10.47 -0.81 -15.03
N VAL A 248 11.56 -0.81 -14.28
CA VAL A 248 12.92 -1.03 -14.81
C VAL A 248 13.63 -2.15 -14.07
N GLY A 249 14.24 -3.09 -14.80
CA GLY A 249 15.16 -4.09 -14.23
C GLY A 249 14.72 -5.54 -14.46
N ASP A 250 14.79 -6.37 -13.41
CA ASP A 250 14.30 -7.76 -13.44
C ASP A 250 12.76 -7.76 -13.32
N LEU A 251 12.08 -7.77 -14.47
CA LEU A 251 10.63 -7.83 -14.55
C LEU A 251 10.10 -9.26 -14.60
N LYS A 252 10.96 -10.25 -14.86
CA LYS A 252 10.57 -11.65 -14.97
C LYS A 252 10.40 -12.34 -13.63
N TYR A 253 11.30 -12.07 -12.69
CA TYR A 253 11.33 -12.74 -11.39
C TYR A 253 11.13 -11.77 -10.21
N GLY A 254 10.85 -10.49 -10.49
CA GLY A 254 10.61 -9.46 -9.50
C GLY A 254 9.20 -9.54 -8.90
N ARG A 255 9.02 -10.34 -7.84
CA ARG A 255 7.71 -10.46 -7.15
C ARG A 255 7.09 -9.12 -6.73
N THR A 256 7.90 -8.12 -6.38
CA THR A 256 7.41 -6.80 -5.98
C THR A 256 6.81 -6.04 -7.16
N VAL A 257 7.45 -6.10 -8.34
CA VAL A 257 6.93 -5.45 -9.54
C VAL A 257 5.68 -6.16 -10.06
N HIS A 258 5.61 -7.48 -9.94
CA HIS A 258 4.41 -8.27 -10.26
C HIS A 258 3.22 -7.88 -9.39
N SER A 259 3.39 -7.82 -8.07
CA SER A 259 2.32 -7.41 -7.16
C SER A 259 1.94 -5.93 -7.36
N LEU A 260 2.91 -5.05 -7.61
CA LEU A 260 2.65 -3.62 -7.79
C LEU A 260 1.88 -3.33 -9.08
N ILE A 261 2.27 -3.90 -10.22
CA ILE A 261 1.57 -3.65 -11.49
C ILE A 261 0.12 -4.13 -11.45
N LYS A 262 -0.17 -5.24 -10.74
CA LYS A 262 -1.55 -5.70 -10.52
C LYS A 262 -2.39 -4.68 -9.74
N LEU A 263 -1.85 -4.07 -8.69
CA LEU A 263 -2.56 -3.03 -7.92
C LEU A 263 -2.72 -1.74 -8.73
N LEU A 264 -1.69 -1.33 -9.47
CA LEU A 264 -1.76 -0.15 -10.34
C LEU A 264 -2.78 -0.34 -11.47
N ALA A 265 -2.97 -1.57 -11.94
CA ALA A 265 -3.97 -1.89 -12.95
C ALA A 265 -5.43 -1.72 -12.48
N LEU A 266 -5.68 -1.51 -11.18
CA LEU A 266 -6.99 -1.10 -10.66
C LEU A 266 -7.37 0.35 -11.02
N TYR A 267 -6.39 1.14 -11.46
CA TYR A 267 -6.58 2.51 -11.95
C TYR A 267 -6.78 2.53 -13.47
N LYS A 268 -7.26 3.66 -13.99
CA LYS A 268 -7.68 3.79 -15.40
C LYS A 268 -6.68 4.58 -16.21
N GLY A 269 -6.45 4.14 -17.44
CA GLY A 269 -5.64 4.86 -18.42
C GLY A 269 -4.17 5.02 -18.02
N VAL A 270 -3.66 4.16 -17.14
CA VAL A 270 -2.26 4.18 -16.73
C VAL A 270 -1.41 3.69 -17.91
N LYS A 271 -0.35 4.44 -18.23
CA LYS A 271 0.67 3.99 -19.18
C LYS A 271 1.78 3.29 -18.40
N PHE A 272 2.12 2.07 -18.79
CA PHE A 272 3.23 1.31 -18.25
C PHE A 272 4.34 1.17 -19.29
N SER A 273 5.53 1.70 -19.01
CA SER A 273 6.74 1.43 -19.79
C SER A 273 7.56 0.36 -19.08
N LEU A 274 7.60 -0.84 -19.65
CA LEU A 274 8.30 -2.00 -19.11
C LEU A 274 9.69 -2.07 -19.74
N VAL A 275 10.72 -1.73 -18.97
CA VAL A 275 12.11 -1.64 -19.43
C VAL A 275 12.93 -2.76 -18.79
N SER A 276 13.34 -3.74 -19.57
CA SER A 276 14.12 -4.87 -19.06
C SER A 276 15.18 -5.30 -20.06
N PRO A 277 16.31 -5.84 -19.57
CA PRO A 277 17.21 -6.63 -20.40
C PRO A 277 16.48 -7.79 -21.08
N ARG A 278 17.05 -8.25 -22.20
CA ARG A 278 16.58 -9.45 -22.89
C ARG A 278 16.60 -10.65 -21.94
N GLY A 279 15.51 -11.41 -21.90
CA GLY A 279 15.35 -12.57 -21.03
C GLY A 279 14.79 -12.28 -19.64
N LEU A 280 14.64 -11.01 -19.27
CA LEU A 280 14.04 -10.54 -18.01
C LEU A 280 12.71 -9.81 -18.20
N GLU A 281 12.05 -10.04 -19.34
CA GLU A 281 10.78 -9.41 -19.68
C GLU A 281 9.65 -9.82 -18.72
N MET A 282 8.68 -8.91 -18.56
CA MET A 282 7.48 -9.16 -17.75
C MET A 282 6.71 -10.37 -18.30
N PRO A 283 6.28 -11.33 -17.45
CA PRO A 283 5.47 -12.45 -17.89
C PRO A 283 4.18 -12.01 -18.60
N SER A 284 3.84 -12.69 -19.70
CA SER A 284 2.70 -12.34 -20.55
C SER A 284 1.36 -12.29 -19.80
N TYR A 285 1.14 -13.20 -18.86
CA TYR A 285 -0.09 -13.24 -18.06
C TYR A 285 -0.26 -11.98 -17.18
N ILE A 286 0.85 -11.37 -16.72
CA ILE A 286 0.82 -10.13 -15.96
C ILE A 286 0.54 -8.94 -16.88
N ILE A 287 1.14 -8.92 -18.07
CA ILE A 287 0.85 -7.92 -19.11
C ILE A 287 -0.64 -7.93 -19.46
N GLU A 288 -1.21 -9.12 -19.67
CA GLU A 288 -2.63 -9.28 -19.97
C GLU A 288 -3.51 -8.72 -18.84
N GLN A 289 -3.21 -9.08 -17.58
CA GLN A 289 -3.93 -8.56 -16.42
C GLN A 289 -3.79 -7.03 -16.30
N ALA A 290 -2.60 -6.48 -16.53
CA ALA A 290 -2.32 -5.06 -16.42
C ALA A 290 -2.99 -4.22 -17.52
N SER A 291 -3.18 -4.81 -18.71
CA SER A 291 -3.76 -4.13 -19.89
C SER A 291 -5.27 -3.82 -19.77
N ARG A 292 -5.92 -4.30 -18.69
CA ARG A 292 -7.33 -4.00 -18.39
C ARG A 292 -7.52 -2.51 -18.06
N ASN A 293 -8.77 -2.06 -17.90
CA ASN A 293 -9.13 -0.69 -17.50
C ASN A 293 -8.60 0.43 -18.42
N GLY A 294 -8.32 0.12 -19.69
CA GLY A 294 -7.83 1.07 -20.68
C GLY A 294 -6.34 1.43 -20.50
N ASN A 295 -5.60 0.62 -19.76
CA ASN A 295 -4.18 0.82 -19.54
C ASN A 295 -3.37 0.48 -20.81
N VAL A 296 -2.29 1.22 -21.01
CA VAL A 296 -1.39 1.03 -22.17
C VAL A 296 -0.10 0.40 -21.67
N ILE A 297 0.30 -0.74 -22.25
CA ILE A 297 1.55 -1.41 -21.92
C ILE A 297 2.52 -1.29 -23.09
N GLU A 298 3.68 -0.69 -22.85
CA GLU A 298 4.77 -0.59 -23.83
C GLU A 298 5.99 -1.33 -23.28
N GLN A 299 6.52 -2.29 -24.05
CA GLN A 299 7.81 -2.92 -23.73
C GLN A 299 8.92 -2.14 -24.44
N LYS A 300 9.95 -1.74 -23.71
CA LYS A 300 11.07 -0.92 -24.20
C LYS A 300 12.40 -1.61 -23.90
N SER A 301 13.36 -1.40 -24.78
CA SER A 301 14.71 -1.98 -24.67
C SER A 301 15.75 -1.00 -24.11
N SER A 302 15.42 0.28 -23.92
CA SER A 302 16.34 1.30 -23.41
C SER A 302 15.67 2.18 -22.35
N LEU A 303 16.49 2.71 -21.44
CA LEU A 303 16.01 3.67 -20.43
C LEU A 303 15.48 4.94 -21.10
N GLY A 304 16.16 5.48 -22.09
CA GLY A 304 15.74 6.74 -22.73
C GLY A 304 14.32 6.68 -23.28
N GLU A 305 13.94 5.60 -23.97
CA GLU A 305 12.58 5.44 -24.49
C GLU A 305 11.54 5.16 -23.40
N GLY A 306 11.93 4.43 -22.35
CA GLY A 306 11.00 4.03 -21.29
C GLY A 306 10.77 5.10 -20.21
N LEU A 307 11.75 5.97 -19.97
CA LEU A 307 11.70 6.98 -18.92
C LEU A 307 11.14 8.32 -19.40
N ALA A 308 11.12 8.56 -20.72
CA ALA A 308 10.64 9.81 -21.31
C ALA A 308 9.20 10.12 -20.86
N GLY A 309 9.06 11.20 -20.08
CA GLY A 309 7.77 11.65 -19.56
C GLY A 309 7.17 10.73 -18.49
N ALA A 310 7.97 9.91 -17.80
CA ALA A 310 7.49 9.08 -16.68
C ALA A 310 7.18 9.94 -15.45
N ASP A 311 6.02 9.73 -14.84
CA ASP A 311 5.66 10.30 -13.53
C ASP A 311 6.30 9.51 -12.38
N VAL A 312 6.42 8.19 -12.55
CA VAL A 312 7.05 7.28 -11.58
C VAL A 312 8.03 6.38 -12.28
N ILE A 313 9.20 6.20 -11.68
CA ILE A 313 10.20 5.20 -12.06
C ILE A 313 10.31 4.21 -10.91
N TYR A 314 9.97 2.96 -11.16
CA TYR A 314 10.11 1.88 -10.21
C TYR A 314 11.23 0.94 -10.66
N ALA A 315 12.42 1.14 -10.09
CA ALA A 315 13.60 0.34 -10.40
C ALA A 315 13.66 -0.90 -9.50
N THR A 316 14.07 -2.04 -10.06
CA THR A 316 14.25 -3.30 -9.33
C THR A 316 15.70 -3.76 -9.39
N ARG A 317 16.12 -4.44 -8.32
CA ARG A 317 17.42 -5.10 -8.28
C ARG A 317 17.44 -6.29 -9.23
N VAL A 318 18.46 -6.36 -10.08
CA VAL A 318 18.75 -7.57 -10.86
C VAL A 318 19.55 -8.55 -9.99
N GLN A 319 18.95 -9.70 -9.71
CA GLN A 319 19.55 -10.74 -8.86
C GLN A 319 20.58 -11.54 -9.65
N LYS A 320 21.86 -11.14 -9.59
CA LYS A 320 22.98 -11.80 -10.28
C LYS A 320 23.04 -13.32 -10.00
N GLU A 321 22.61 -13.73 -8.82
CA GLU A 321 22.50 -15.14 -8.42
C GLU A 321 21.52 -15.99 -9.25
N ARG A 322 20.65 -15.37 -10.07
CA ARG A 322 19.68 -16.07 -10.92
C ARG A 322 20.20 -16.36 -12.32
N PHE A 323 21.39 -15.88 -12.68
CA PHE A 323 22.01 -16.15 -13.96
C PHE A 323 22.96 -17.34 -13.82
N ALA A 324 22.52 -18.51 -14.32
CA ALA A 324 23.31 -19.73 -14.24
C ALA A 324 24.53 -19.76 -15.18
N ASN A 325 24.59 -18.88 -16.19
CA ASN A 325 25.63 -18.84 -17.22
C ASN A 325 26.12 -17.39 -17.44
N GLU A 326 27.43 -17.24 -17.65
CA GLU A 326 28.14 -15.96 -17.92
C GLU A 326 27.66 -15.23 -19.19
N GLU A 327 26.88 -15.87 -20.07
CA GLU A 327 26.34 -15.25 -21.30
C GLU A 327 25.16 -14.29 -21.07
N ASN A 328 24.62 -14.20 -19.84
CA ASN A 328 23.55 -13.26 -19.48
C ASN A 328 24.06 -12.03 -18.70
N GLU A 329 25.18 -11.43 -19.09
CA GLU A 329 25.56 -10.07 -18.65
C GLU A 329 24.64 -8.99 -19.28
N GLY A 330 23.33 -9.22 -19.30
CA GLY A 330 22.34 -8.30 -19.89
C GLY A 330 22.12 -7.03 -19.08
N TYR A 331 22.68 -6.93 -17.88
CA TYR A 331 22.56 -5.74 -17.04
C TYR A 331 23.80 -4.87 -17.13
N THR A 332 23.91 -4.17 -18.26
CA THR A 332 24.97 -3.20 -18.52
C THR A 332 24.77 -1.94 -17.67
N PRO A 333 25.81 -1.09 -17.52
CA PRO A 333 25.66 0.24 -16.93
C PRO A 333 24.54 1.08 -17.56
N ASP A 334 24.13 0.77 -18.79
CA ASP A 334 23.06 1.47 -19.51
C ASP A 334 21.67 1.29 -18.88
N PHE A 335 21.49 0.32 -17.98
CA PHE A 335 20.26 0.13 -17.22
C PHE A 335 20.28 0.73 -15.80
N GLN A 336 21.37 1.41 -15.43
CA GLN A 336 21.48 2.06 -14.12
C GLN A 336 20.68 3.35 -14.08
N ILE A 337 19.77 3.44 -13.11
CA ILE A 337 19.09 4.69 -12.78
C ILE A 337 20.07 5.59 -12.02
N ASN A 338 20.49 6.69 -12.65
CA ASN A 338 21.42 7.68 -12.11
C ASN A 338 20.96 9.12 -12.41
N ARG A 339 21.63 10.11 -11.83
CA ARG A 339 21.25 11.53 -11.98
C ARG A 339 21.22 11.97 -13.44
N ALA A 340 22.22 11.59 -14.23
CA ALA A 340 22.33 12.00 -15.63
C ALA A 340 21.12 11.54 -16.47
N ILE A 341 20.73 10.28 -16.34
CA ILE A 341 19.57 9.71 -17.05
C ILE A 341 18.26 10.37 -16.59
N ILE A 342 18.08 10.58 -15.29
CA ILE A 342 16.86 11.23 -14.79
C ILE A 342 16.79 12.70 -15.27
N ASP A 343 17.90 13.43 -15.28
CA ASP A 343 17.94 14.82 -15.76
C ASP A 343 17.71 14.94 -17.27
N GLU A 344 18.11 13.93 -18.04
CA GLU A 344 17.95 13.89 -19.50
C GLU A 344 16.50 13.57 -19.91
N TYR A 345 15.84 12.61 -19.26
CA TYR A 345 14.57 12.04 -19.74
C TYR A 345 13.34 12.38 -18.88
N CYS A 346 13.53 12.91 -17.67
CA CYS A 346 12.46 13.03 -16.69
C CYS A 346 12.21 14.48 -16.25
N GLY A 347 10.98 14.74 -15.79
CA GLY A 347 10.59 16.03 -15.25
C GLY A 347 11.11 16.26 -13.82
N PRO A 348 11.05 17.51 -13.32
CA PRO A 348 11.36 17.81 -11.92
C PRO A 348 10.40 17.11 -10.94
N ASP A 349 9.19 16.78 -11.40
CA ASP A 349 8.13 16.14 -10.61
C ASP A 349 8.03 14.61 -10.83
N THR A 350 9.06 14.00 -11.42
CA THR A 350 9.16 12.53 -11.53
C THR A 350 9.55 11.94 -10.17
N ILE A 351 8.96 10.82 -9.79
CA ILE A 351 9.26 10.13 -8.53
C ILE A 351 10.07 8.87 -8.82
N VAL A 352 11.23 8.72 -8.18
CA VAL A 352 12.11 7.55 -8.32
C VAL A 352 11.98 6.66 -7.09
N MET A 353 11.53 5.42 -7.30
CA MET A 353 11.26 4.41 -6.30
C MET A 353 12.08 3.14 -6.54
N HIS A 354 12.33 2.41 -5.46
CA HIS A 354 13.04 1.13 -5.48
C HIS A 354 12.69 0.36 -4.19
N PRO A 355 12.26 -0.91 -4.26
CA PRO A 355 11.81 -1.67 -3.07
C PRO A 355 12.94 -1.96 -2.07
N LEU A 356 14.18 -1.76 -2.50
CA LEU A 356 15.42 -1.98 -1.78
C LEU A 356 15.64 -3.48 -1.44
N PRO A 357 16.88 -3.94 -1.26
CA PRO A 357 18.10 -3.15 -1.14
C PRO A 357 18.59 -2.75 -2.52
N ARG A 358 19.05 -1.51 -2.67
CA ARG A 358 19.89 -1.18 -3.82
C ARG A 358 21.20 -1.95 -3.67
N ASP A 359 21.68 -2.54 -4.74
CA ASP A 359 22.96 -3.23 -4.72
C ASP A 359 24.09 -2.20 -4.75
N SER A 360 24.83 -2.10 -3.64
CA SER A 360 25.93 -1.12 -3.50
C SER A 360 27.30 -1.70 -3.83
N ARG A 361 27.36 -2.94 -4.35
CA ARG A 361 28.62 -3.56 -4.77
C ARG A 361 29.14 -2.89 -6.05
N PRO A 362 30.47 -2.82 -6.25
CA PRO A 362 31.03 -2.36 -7.52
C PRO A 362 30.45 -3.13 -8.72
N GLY A 363 30.05 -2.42 -9.77
CA GLY A 363 29.41 -3.01 -10.96
C GLY A 363 27.95 -3.46 -10.75
N ALA A 364 27.28 -2.94 -9.72
CA ALA A 364 25.83 -3.00 -9.60
C ALA A 364 25.19 -1.84 -10.38
N ASN A 365 24.22 -2.17 -11.22
CA ASN A 365 23.64 -1.24 -12.18
C ASN A 365 22.16 -0.98 -11.91
N ASP A 366 21.68 -1.08 -10.67
CA ASP A 366 20.26 -0.87 -10.34
C ASP A 366 19.92 0.60 -10.06
N LEU A 367 20.44 1.16 -8.97
CA LEU A 367 20.17 2.53 -8.55
C LEU A 367 21.42 3.18 -7.97
N SER A 368 21.87 4.26 -8.62
CA SER A 368 23.08 4.99 -8.24
C SER A 368 22.90 5.81 -6.96
N VAL A 369 24.03 6.04 -6.27
CA VAL A 369 24.11 6.80 -5.02
C VAL A 369 24.17 8.32 -5.24
N ASP A 370 24.46 8.76 -6.48
CA ASP A 370 24.43 10.19 -6.85
C ASP A 370 23.04 10.82 -6.71
N LEU A 371 21.98 10.00 -6.68
CA LEU A 371 20.61 10.39 -6.41
C LEU A 371 20.28 10.59 -4.92
N ASN A 372 21.19 10.32 -3.97
CA ASN A 372 20.88 10.38 -2.53
C ASN A 372 20.32 11.75 -2.08
N HIS A 373 20.79 12.84 -2.70
CA HIS A 373 20.32 14.20 -2.43
C HIS A 373 19.29 14.70 -3.46
N ASP A 374 18.77 13.82 -4.31
CA ASP A 374 17.73 14.15 -5.27
C ASP A 374 16.36 14.22 -4.58
N PRO A 375 15.61 15.33 -4.68
CA PRO A 375 14.25 15.40 -4.12
C PRO A 375 13.29 14.41 -4.79
N ARG A 376 13.56 14.00 -6.05
CA ARG A 376 12.78 12.99 -6.79
C ARG A 376 12.94 11.58 -6.21
N LEU A 377 14.06 11.31 -5.52
CA LEU A 377 14.32 10.00 -4.93
C LEU A 377 13.44 9.78 -3.69
N ALA A 378 12.57 8.77 -3.75
CA ALA A 378 11.56 8.48 -2.73
C ALA A 378 11.84 7.20 -1.92
N ILE A 379 12.98 6.53 -2.10
CA ILE A 379 13.24 5.20 -1.54
C ILE A 379 13.11 5.12 -0.01
N PHE A 380 13.48 6.17 0.73
CA PHE A 380 13.37 6.17 2.19
C PHE A 380 11.94 6.49 2.65
N ARG A 381 11.28 7.46 2.00
CA ARG A 381 9.84 7.73 2.20
C ARG A 381 9.00 6.49 1.93
N GLN A 382 9.34 5.75 0.87
CA GLN A 382 8.75 4.46 0.52
C GLN A 382 8.94 3.43 1.66
N THR A 383 10.16 3.31 2.20
CA THR A 383 10.40 2.37 3.31
C THR A 383 9.68 2.75 4.59
N ASP A 384 9.60 4.05 4.90
CA ASP A 384 8.94 4.56 6.09
C ASP A 384 7.42 4.37 6.01
N ASN A 385 6.84 4.57 4.82
CA ASN A 385 5.43 4.25 4.52
C ASN A 385 5.08 2.77 4.72
N GLY A 386 6.09 1.89 4.75
CA GLY A 386 5.90 0.49 5.13
C GLY A 386 5.38 0.29 6.54
N ILE A 387 5.74 1.15 7.50
CA ILE A 387 5.28 1.05 8.89
C ILE A 387 3.77 1.29 9.04
N PRO A 388 3.20 2.46 8.64
CA PRO A 388 1.77 2.71 8.79
C PRO A 388 0.91 1.72 7.98
N ILE A 389 1.37 1.29 6.80
CA ILE A 389 0.65 0.29 5.99
C ILE A 389 0.59 -1.06 6.69
N ARG A 390 1.70 -1.53 7.27
CA ARG A 390 1.72 -2.81 8.00
C ARG A 390 0.93 -2.73 9.30
N MET A 391 0.94 -1.58 9.97
CA MET A 391 0.06 -1.33 11.11
C MET A 391 -1.41 -1.41 10.71
N ALA A 392 -1.79 -0.80 9.59
CA ALA A 392 -3.15 -0.87 9.06
C ALA A 392 -3.57 -2.30 8.71
N ILE A 393 -2.68 -3.07 8.07
CA ILE A 393 -2.92 -4.49 7.77
C ILE A 393 -3.23 -5.27 9.06
N PHE A 394 -2.39 -5.14 10.10
CA PHE A 394 -2.64 -5.83 11.36
C PHE A 394 -3.92 -5.38 12.04
N ALA A 395 -4.18 -4.07 12.09
CA ALA A 395 -5.36 -3.52 12.71
C ALA A 395 -6.65 -4.04 12.03
N VAL A 396 -6.68 -4.07 10.70
CA VAL A 396 -7.81 -4.57 9.91
C VAL A 396 -7.99 -6.08 10.09
N LEU A 397 -6.93 -6.87 9.92
CA LEU A 397 -7.03 -8.33 9.99
C LEU A 397 -7.46 -8.83 11.39
N LEU A 398 -7.05 -8.12 12.44
CA LEU A 398 -7.45 -8.40 13.83
C LEU A 398 -8.77 -7.70 14.21
N GLY A 399 -9.34 -6.86 13.34
CA GLY A 399 -10.63 -6.18 13.55
C GLY A 399 -10.60 -5.13 14.67
N VAL A 400 -9.47 -4.45 14.85
CA VAL A 400 -9.27 -3.45 15.90
C VAL A 400 -9.07 -2.03 15.35
N GLU A 401 -9.19 -1.81 14.05
CA GLU A 401 -8.96 -0.52 13.39
C GLU A 401 -9.81 0.62 13.98
N GLY A 402 -11.05 0.33 14.41
CA GLY A 402 -11.94 1.30 15.06
C GLY A 402 -11.54 1.68 16.49
N LEU A 403 -10.63 0.92 17.12
CA LEU A 403 -10.17 1.13 18.49
C LEU A 403 -8.85 1.92 18.56
N VAL A 404 -8.13 2.04 17.45
CA VAL A 404 -6.78 2.61 17.41
C VAL A 404 -6.77 4.04 17.93
N GLN A 405 -7.66 4.91 17.43
CA GLN A 405 -7.71 6.32 17.85
C GLN A 405 -7.98 6.48 19.35
N HIS A 406 -8.86 5.66 19.91
CA HIS A 406 -9.18 5.67 21.34
C HIS A 406 -8.00 5.22 22.20
N SER A 407 -7.08 4.42 21.65
CA SER A 407 -5.88 3.95 22.35
C SER A 407 -4.70 4.92 22.27
N MET A 408 -4.79 6.00 21.47
CA MET A 408 -3.66 6.90 21.25
C MET A 408 -3.39 7.81 22.45
N ARG A 409 -2.12 7.95 22.79
CA ARG A 409 -1.61 8.96 23.75
C ARG A 409 -0.28 9.53 23.25
N ASP A 410 0.09 10.71 23.74
CA ASP A 410 1.37 11.33 23.37
C ASP A 410 2.56 10.46 23.78
N VAL A 411 3.62 10.50 22.98
CA VAL A 411 4.91 9.94 23.40
C VAL A 411 5.47 10.73 24.58
N THR A 412 6.24 10.06 25.42
CA THR A 412 6.93 10.67 26.56
C THR A 412 8.43 10.82 26.34
N TRP A 413 8.90 10.60 25.11
CA TRP A 413 10.31 10.67 24.72
C TRP A 413 10.47 11.61 23.53
N GLN A 414 11.67 12.16 23.36
CA GLN A 414 12.00 12.99 22.21
C GLN A 414 12.28 12.11 20.98
N HIS A 415 11.77 12.53 19.84
CA HIS A 415 12.10 11.95 18.53
C HIS A 415 12.69 13.04 17.64
N PRO A 416 13.55 12.68 16.67
CA PRO A 416 14.08 13.68 15.75
C PRO A 416 12.97 14.18 14.81
N THR A 417 13.14 15.35 14.23
CA THR A 417 12.24 15.92 13.20
C THR A 417 12.43 15.22 11.85
N HIS A 418 13.64 14.71 11.58
CA HIS A 418 14.03 13.99 10.37
C HIS A 418 14.74 12.68 10.74
N ILE A 419 14.63 11.63 9.91
CA ILE A 419 15.27 10.34 10.19
C ILE A 419 16.67 10.30 9.58
N GLY A 420 16.77 10.67 8.31
CA GLY A 420 18.03 10.83 7.59
C GLY A 420 18.66 12.20 7.81
N PRO A 421 20.00 12.31 7.77
CA PRO A 421 20.70 13.58 7.91
C PRO A 421 20.45 14.56 6.76
N ASP A 422 20.10 14.03 5.58
CA ASP A 422 19.89 14.79 4.33
C ASP A 422 18.43 14.76 3.88
N ASP A 423 17.53 14.36 4.77
CA ASP A 423 16.10 14.33 4.52
C ASP A 423 15.60 15.74 4.15
N SER A 424 14.82 15.84 3.07
CA SER A 424 14.25 17.12 2.64
C SER A 424 13.24 17.63 3.66
N ALA A 425 12.90 18.92 3.62
CA ALA A 425 11.91 19.51 4.53
C ALA A 425 10.56 18.74 4.53
N PHE A 426 10.13 18.25 3.36
CA PHE A 426 8.90 17.45 3.22
C PHE A 426 9.06 15.96 3.61
N HIS A 427 10.26 15.54 4.00
CA HIS A 427 10.52 14.23 4.63
C HIS A 427 10.34 14.31 6.15
N GLY A 428 10.13 15.52 6.70
CA GLY A 428 9.92 15.73 8.13
C GLY A 428 8.79 14.87 8.68
N LEU A 429 8.93 14.47 9.94
CA LEU A 429 7.90 13.74 10.68
C LEU A 429 6.73 14.64 11.12
N ASP A 430 6.80 15.94 10.81
CA ASP A 430 5.87 16.99 11.26
C ASP A 430 4.61 17.12 10.40
#